data_AF-U4V4T5-F1
#
_entry.id   AF-U4V4T5-F1
#
_cell.length_a   1.000
_cell.length_b   1.000
_cell.length_c   1.000
_cell.angle_alpha   90.00
_cell.angle_beta   90.00
_cell.angle_gamma   90.00
#
_symmetry.space_group_name_H-M   'P 1'
#
loop_
_entity.id
_entity.type
_entity.pdbx_description
1 polymer ?
#
loop_
_entity_poly.entity_id
_entity_poly.type
_entity_poly.pdbx_seq_one_letter_code
_entity_poly.pdbx_strand_id
1 'polypeptide(L)'
;MIQPDDLIWIHDYHLIPLAAELRNLGVTNRIGFFLHIPWPPADIVFTLPVHETIMRGLASYDVVGFQTENDVDNFISCLRREKIGKPLSDDGLFEAFGHRFRAERFGIGIETAAFAEIANKADGHSTVRRMRESMLDRSLIIGVDRLDYSKGITNRMEAFEHFLNVDPGNRGKVTFLQVTPKSRSEVPEYKDMQRAVAELAGRVNGANATVDWTPIRYINRSLNRDVLAGLYRLAAVGLVTPLRDGMNLVAKEYVAAQNPPENPPGVLVLSRFAGAAQELDGALLVNPYDMEAMAYAMARALAMPLEERKERFESMMGFLNTHDVNRWCDDFLKRLASG
;
A
#
# COMPACT_ATOMS: atom_id res chain seq x y z
N MET A 1 31.60 6.98 9.23
CA MET A 1 32.20 6.79 10.57
C MET A 1 31.02 6.64 11.51
N ILE A 2 30.92 5.53 12.25
CA ILE A 2 29.86 5.28 13.24
C ILE A 2 30.41 5.70 14.61
N GLN A 3 29.70 6.55 15.33
CA GLN A 3 30.02 6.95 16.71
C GLN A 3 29.41 5.97 17.72
N PRO A 4 29.96 5.84 18.95
CA PRO A 4 29.50 4.83 19.91
C PRO A 4 28.03 4.92 20.33
N ASP A 5 27.43 6.11 20.25
CA ASP A 5 26.06 6.42 20.66
C ASP A 5 25.05 6.51 19.49
N ASP A 6 25.50 6.30 18.25
CA ASP A 6 24.62 6.28 17.08
C ASP A 6 23.57 5.17 17.19
N LEU A 7 22.33 5.49 16.84
CA LEU A 7 21.28 4.51 16.55
C LEU A 7 21.30 4.20 15.06
N ILE A 8 21.47 2.93 14.71
CA ILE A 8 21.51 2.49 13.31
C ILE A 8 20.15 1.93 12.94
N TRP A 9 19.47 2.54 11.96
CA TRP A 9 18.18 2.05 11.46
C TRP A 9 18.30 1.60 10.01
N ILE A 10 18.17 0.29 9.79
CA ILE A 10 18.30 -0.35 8.49
C ILE A 10 16.91 -0.65 7.93
N HIS A 11 16.72 -0.39 6.65
CA HIS A 11 15.43 -0.53 5.99
C HIS A 11 15.46 -1.55 4.86
N ASP A 12 14.44 -2.41 4.89
CA ASP A 12 13.99 -3.27 3.83
C ASP A 12 14.86 -4.49 3.46
N TYR A 13 14.23 -5.42 2.75
CA TYR A 13 14.69 -6.79 2.55
C TYR A 13 16.09 -6.95 1.93
N HIS A 14 16.55 -5.96 1.16
CA HIS A 14 17.88 -6.00 0.52
C HIS A 14 19.03 -6.04 1.53
N LEU A 15 18.82 -5.48 2.73
CA LEU A 15 19.86 -5.26 3.73
C LEU A 15 19.72 -6.18 4.94
N ILE A 16 18.92 -7.25 4.86
CA ILE A 16 18.72 -8.20 5.97
C ILE A 16 20.04 -8.64 6.62
N PRO A 17 21.10 -9.02 5.88
CA PRO A 17 22.34 -9.50 6.51
C PRO A 17 23.19 -8.41 7.20
N LEU A 18 22.88 -7.12 7.01
CA LEU A 18 23.79 -6.03 7.35
C LEU A 18 24.13 -5.94 8.84
N ALA A 19 23.18 -6.16 9.75
CA ALA A 19 23.49 -6.19 11.18
C ALA A 19 24.53 -7.26 11.54
N ALA A 20 24.40 -8.47 11.00
CA ALA A 20 25.35 -9.55 11.27
C ALA A 20 26.77 -9.16 10.84
N GLU A 21 26.92 -8.54 9.67
CA GLU A 21 28.22 -8.03 9.20
C GLU A 21 28.76 -6.90 10.09
N LEU A 22 27.91 -5.98 10.54
CA LEU A 22 28.32 -4.92 11.48
C LEU A 22 28.78 -5.51 12.82
N ARG A 23 28.08 -6.54 13.34
CA ARG A 23 28.50 -7.25 14.56
C ARG A 23 29.85 -7.94 14.37
N ASN A 24 30.11 -8.57 13.23
CA ASN A 24 31.40 -9.19 12.91
C ASN A 24 32.56 -8.15 12.86
N LEU A 25 32.25 -6.91 12.50
CA LEU A 25 33.20 -5.79 12.51
C LEU A 25 33.34 -5.12 13.90
N GLY A 26 32.70 -5.66 14.94
CA GLY A 26 32.79 -5.15 16.31
C GLY A 26 31.87 -3.95 16.61
N VAL A 27 30.88 -3.67 15.76
CA VAL A 27 29.90 -2.59 16.02
C VAL A 27 28.96 -3.03 17.14
N THR A 28 28.94 -2.28 18.24
CA THR A 28 28.11 -2.55 19.43
C THR A 28 26.89 -1.63 19.56
N ASN A 29 26.71 -0.68 18.63
CA ASN A 29 25.57 0.23 18.58
C ASN A 29 24.23 -0.51 18.58
N ARG A 30 23.16 0.20 18.95
CA ARG A 30 21.80 -0.31 18.75
C ARG A 30 21.46 -0.29 17.27
N ILE A 31 21.01 -1.43 16.74
CA ILE A 31 20.68 -1.62 15.34
C ILE A 31 19.24 -2.09 15.22
N GLY A 32 18.39 -1.26 14.62
CA GLY A 32 17.03 -1.61 14.25
C GLY A 32 16.94 -2.00 12.78
N PHE A 33 16.04 -2.92 12.47
CA PHE A 33 15.60 -3.25 11.12
C PHE A 33 14.12 -2.93 10.97
N PHE A 34 13.69 -2.40 9.84
CA PHE A 34 12.27 -2.30 9.50
C PHE A 34 11.99 -2.91 8.12
N LEU A 35 11.12 -3.91 8.07
CA LEU A 35 10.71 -4.55 6.82
C LEU A 35 9.48 -3.83 6.23
N HIS A 36 9.64 -3.23 5.05
CA HIS A 36 8.57 -2.48 4.41
C HIS A 36 7.59 -3.37 3.63
N ILE A 37 8.07 -4.51 3.15
CA ILE A 37 7.26 -5.53 2.47
C ILE A 37 6.63 -6.51 3.50
N PRO A 38 5.61 -7.29 3.11
CA PRO A 38 5.05 -8.30 4.00
C PRO A 38 6.07 -9.36 4.40
N TRP A 39 5.97 -9.87 5.63
CA TRP A 39 6.65 -11.10 6.02
C TRP A 39 5.76 -12.31 5.69
N PRO A 40 6.25 -13.29 4.91
CA PRO A 40 5.42 -14.42 4.50
C PRO A 40 5.16 -15.40 5.65
N PRO A 41 4.08 -16.21 5.57
CA PRO A 41 3.91 -17.36 6.45
C PRO A 41 5.07 -18.35 6.32
N ALA A 42 5.32 -19.12 7.38
CA ALA A 42 6.44 -20.05 7.48
C ALA A 42 6.53 -21.04 6.31
N ASP A 43 5.40 -21.61 5.85
CA ASP A 43 5.40 -22.55 4.72
C ASP A 43 5.91 -21.94 3.41
N ILE A 44 5.82 -20.61 3.26
CA ILE A 44 6.35 -19.89 2.11
C ILE A 44 7.81 -19.50 2.36
N VAL A 45 8.13 -18.99 3.55
CA VAL A 45 9.52 -18.63 3.92
C VAL A 45 10.46 -19.82 3.75
N PHE A 46 10.04 -21.02 4.17
CA PHE A 46 10.88 -22.22 4.14
C PHE A 46 11.10 -22.78 2.73
N THR A 47 10.37 -22.30 1.73
CA THR A 47 10.69 -22.61 0.32
C THR A 47 12.00 -21.95 -0.15
N LEU A 48 12.47 -20.91 0.55
CA LEU A 48 13.73 -20.24 0.23
C LEU A 48 14.90 -21.11 0.69
N PRO A 49 15.84 -21.48 -0.20
CA PRO A 49 17.01 -22.27 0.20
C PRO A 49 17.89 -21.62 1.28
N VAL A 50 17.78 -20.30 1.44
CA VAL A 50 18.59 -19.48 2.35
C VAL A 50 17.79 -18.93 3.54
N HIS A 51 16.61 -19.48 3.84
CA HIS A 51 15.75 -18.97 4.91
C HIS A 51 16.44 -18.91 6.28
N GLU A 52 17.23 -19.93 6.65
CA GLU A 52 17.99 -19.91 7.90
C GLU A 52 18.98 -18.73 7.98
N THR A 53 19.63 -18.40 6.86
CA THR A 53 20.57 -17.27 6.78
C THR A 53 19.83 -15.94 6.94
N ILE A 54 18.68 -15.81 6.29
CA ILE A 54 17.80 -14.64 6.42
C ILE A 54 17.36 -14.45 7.88
N MET A 55 16.86 -15.53 8.51
CA MET A 55 16.36 -15.48 9.88
C MET A 55 17.48 -15.20 10.89
N ARG A 56 18.67 -15.77 10.70
CA ARG A 56 19.86 -15.45 11.50
C ARG A 56 20.29 -14.00 11.34
N GLY A 57 20.24 -13.46 10.12
CA GLY A 57 20.48 -12.04 9.85
C GLY A 57 19.55 -11.15 10.65
N LEU A 58 18.24 -11.45 10.63
CA LEU A 58 17.23 -10.71 11.40
C LEU A 58 17.41 -10.84 12.92
N ALA A 59 17.88 -11.98 13.41
CA ALA A 59 18.19 -12.17 14.84
C ALA A 59 19.41 -11.36 15.33
N SER A 60 20.18 -10.72 14.42
CA SER A 60 21.37 -9.94 14.76
C SER A 60 21.06 -8.45 15.07
N TYR A 61 19.81 -8.02 14.84
CA TYR A 61 19.31 -6.70 15.19
C TYR A 61 18.80 -6.66 16.63
N ASP A 62 18.72 -5.48 17.24
CA ASP A 62 18.10 -5.30 18.55
C ASP A 62 16.57 -5.18 18.45
N VAL A 63 16.08 -4.59 17.35
CA VAL A 63 14.64 -4.44 17.04
C VAL A 63 14.40 -4.82 15.58
N VAL A 64 13.40 -5.65 15.32
CA VAL A 64 12.92 -6.05 14.00
C VAL A 64 11.47 -5.60 13.88
N GLY A 65 11.25 -4.49 13.18
CA GLY A 65 9.94 -3.90 12.95
C GLY A 65 9.27 -4.41 11.68
N PHE A 66 7.95 -4.59 11.76
CA PHE A 66 7.10 -5.01 10.65
C PHE A 66 5.90 -4.08 10.46
N GLN A 67 5.24 -4.16 9.31
CA GLN A 67 4.09 -3.32 8.99
C GLN A 67 2.83 -3.68 9.78
N THR A 68 2.55 -4.97 9.94
CA THR A 68 1.30 -5.47 10.54
C THR A 68 1.55 -6.53 11.60
N GLU A 69 0.56 -6.78 12.47
CA GLU A 69 0.68 -7.88 13.45
C GLU A 69 0.76 -9.25 12.78
N ASN A 70 0.11 -9.42 11.63
CA ASN A 70 0.21 -10.67 10.88
C ASN A 70 1.65 -10.95 10.43
N ASP A 71 2.42 -9.91 10.10
CA ASP A 71 3.83 -10.06 9.72
C ASP A 71 4.68 -10.46 10.94
N VAL A 72 4.43 -9.85 12.10
CA VAL A 72 5.07 -10.20 13.38
C VAL A 72 4.76 -11.66 13.76
N ASP A 73 3.49 -12.05 13.73
CA ASP A 73 3.02 -13.39 14.04
C ASP A 73 3.63 -14.44 13.09
N ASN A 74 3.68 -14.13 11.79
CA ASN A 74 4.32 -15.00 10.81
C ASN A 74 5.81 -15.16 11.10
N PHE A 75 6.53 -14.10 11.46
CA PHE A 75 7.95 -14.15 11.80
C PHE A 75 8.21 -14.97 13.06
N ILE A 76 7.43 -14.74 14.12
CA ILE A 76 7.48 -15.53 15.36
C ILE A 76 7.18 -17.00 15.09
N SER A 77 6.19 -17.29 14.23
CA SER A 77 5.87 -18.65 13.81
C SER A 77 7.05 -19.32 13.09
N CYS A 78 7.75 -18.59 12.21
CA CYS A 78 8.97 -19.09 11.57
C CYS A 78 10.04 -19.46 12.61
N LEU A 79 10.33 -18.55 13.56
CA LEU A 79 11.32 -18.78 14.63
C LEU A 79 10.98 -20.03 15.44
N ARG A 80 9.72 -20.18 15.85
CA ARG A 80 9.26 -21.34 16.62
C ARG A 80 9.38 -22.65 15.85
N ARG A 81 9.01 -22.66 14.55
CA ARG A 81 9.04 -23.87 13.71
C ARG A 81 10.45 -24.33 13.39
N GLU A 82 11.36 -23.40 13.09
CA GLU A 82 12.79 -23.69 12.89
C GLU A 82 13.56 -23.87 14.21
N LYS A 83 12.88 -23.74 15.35
CA LYS A 83 13.49 -23.80 16.69
C LYS A 83 14.65 -22.81 16.84
N ILE A 84 14.53 -21.64 16.21
CA ILE A 84 15.51 -20.56 16.27
C ILE A 84 15.23 -19.71 17.51
N GLY A 85 16.18 -19.78 18.45
CA GLY A 85 16.13 -18.99 19.67
C GLY A 85 15.09 -19.47 20.68
N LYS A 86 15.09 -18.80 21.84
CA LYS A 86 14.15 -19.01 22.93
C LYS A 86 13.31 -17.75 23.12
N PRO A 87 11.97 -17.86 23.20
CA PRO A 87 11.14 -16.73 23.60
C PRO A 87 11.46 -16.36 25.05
N LEU A 88 11.76 -15.09 25.29
CA LEU A 88 11.96 -14.53 26.62
C LEU A 88 10.66 -13.94 27.20
N SER A 89 9.67 -13.72 26.35
CA SER A 89 8.35 -13.23 26.69
C SER A 89 7.33 -13.63 25.61
N ASP A 90 6.05 -13.44 25.91
CA ASP A 90 4.98 -13.66 24.94
C ASP A 90 4.81 -12.47 23.95
N ASP A 91 5.42 -11.31 24.25
CA ASP A 91 5.29 -10.05 23.50
C ASP A 91 6.42 -9.81 22.48
N GLY A 92 7.04 -10.87 21.95
CA GLY A 92 7.96 -10.77 20.82
C GLY A 92 9.44 -10.56 21.16
N LEU A 93 9.86 -10.72 22.43
CA LEU A 93 11.28 -10.72 22.81
C LEU A 93 11.88 -12.13 22.71
N PHE A 94 12.99 -12.25 21.99
CA PHE A 94 13.68 -13.52 21.76
C PHE A 94 15.17 -13.41 22.09
N GLU A 95 15.77 -14.55 22.46
CA GLU A 95 17.21 -14.72 22.50
C GLU A 95 17.62 -15.80 21.50
N ALA A 96 18.42 -15.45 20.50
CA ALA A 96 18.93 -16.39 19.50
C ALA A 96 20.38 -16.06 19.17
N PHE A 97 21.21 -17.09 18.97
CA PHE A 97 22.61 -16.94 18.56
C PHE A 97 23.44 -15.99 19.47
N GLY A 98 23.11 -15.90 20.76
CA GLY A 98 23.79 -15.01 21.71
C GLY A 98 23.32 -13.55 21.67
N HIS A 99 22.30 -13.24 20.86
CA HIS A 99 21.71 -11.91 20.75
C HIS A 99 20.28 -11.90 21.28
N ARG A 100 19.88 -10.77 21.88
CA ARG A 100 18.48 -10.50 22.23
C ARG A 100 17.91 -9.53 21.23
N PHE A 101 16.72 -9.83 20.73
CA PHE A 101 16.03 -8.99 19.77
C PHE A 101 14.54 -8.99 20.01
N ARG A 102 13.87 -7.91 19.61
CA ARG A 102 12.42 -7.77 19.68
C ARG A 102 11.80 -7.69 18.30
N ALA A 103 10.79 -8.50 18.04
CA ALA A 103 9.92 -8.36 16.88
C ALA A 103 8.66 -7.57 17.27
N GLU A 104 8.32 -6.50 16.54
CA GLU A 104 7.18 -5.63 16.88
C GLU A 104 6.60 -4.94 15.64
N ARG A 105 5.31 -4.59 15.71
CA ARG A 105 4.62 -3.87 14.64
C ARG A 105 4.84 -2.37 14.75
N PHE A 106 5.17 -1.74 13.62
CA PHE A 106 5.11 -0.28 13.42
C PHE A 106 4.47 0.01 12.05
N GLY A 107 3.17 0.32 12.01
CA GLY A 107 2.49 0.62 10.76
C GLY A 107 2.93 1.96 10.18
N ILE A 108 3.59 1.98 9.01
CA ILE A 108 4.09 3.22 8.42
C ILE A 108 2.95 4.16 8.00
N GLY A 109 3.00 5.40 8.48
CA GLY A 109 2.06 6.47 8.14
C GLY A 109 2.46 7.27 6.89
N ILE A 110 1.73 8.35 6.64
CA ILE A 110 2.09 9.40 5.68
C ILE A 110 2.18 10.74 6.39
N GLU A 111 2.70 11.77 5.73
CA GLU A 111 2.54 13.16 6.17
C GLU A 111 1.09 13.64 5.91
N THR A 112 0.14 13.14 6.71
CA THR A 112 -1.31 13.25 6.44
C THR A 112 -1.75 14.70 6.21
N ALA A 113 -1.40 15.60 7.13
CA ALA A 113 -1.77 17.01 7.04
C ALA A 113 -1.15 17.71 5.82
N ALA A 114 0.13 17.44 5.54
CA ALA A 114 0.82 18.02 4.39
C ALA A 114 0.22 17.53 3.07
N PHE A 115 -0.14 16.24 2.97
CA PHE A 115 -0.76 15.69 1.77
C PHE A 115 -2.17 16.26 1.54
N ALA A 116 -2.97 16.40 2.60
CA ALA A 116 -4.28 17.05 2.54
C ALA A 116 -4.16 18.51 2.05
N GLU A 117 -3.15 19.25 2.51
CA GLU A 117 -2.90 20.62 2.03
C GLU A 117 -2.51 20.68 0.56
N ILE A 118 -1.67 19.73 0.09
CA ILE A 118 -1.32 19.61 -1.33
C ILE A 118 -2.60 19.35 -2.16
N ALA A 119 -3.47 18.44 -1.71
CA ALA A 119 -4.74 18.15 -2.39
C ALA A 119 -5.67 19.37 -2.43
N ASN A 120 -5.73 20.16 -1.34
CA ASN A 120 -6.52 21.39 -1.28
C ASN A 120 -6.05 22.44 -2.31
N LYS A 121 -4.73 22.55 -2.53
CA LYS A 121 -4.15 23.50 -3.50
C LYS A 121 -4.20 22.99 -4.95
N ALA A 122 -4.47 21.70 -5.15
CA ALA A 122 -4.39 21.07 -6.47
C ALA A 122 -5.50 21.51 -7.44
N ASP A 123 -6.59 22.13 -6.97
CA ASP A 123 -7.65 22.69 -7.85
C ASP A 123 -7.11 23.81 -8.77
N GLY A 124 -6.04 24.50 -8.36
CA GLY A 124 -5.35 25.47 -9.22
C GLY A 124 -4.52 24.83 -10.33
N HIS A 125 -4.20 23.54 -10.24
CA HIS A 125 -3.29 22.87 -11.16
C HIS A 125 -3.95 22.65 -12.53
N SER A 126 -3.32 23.12 -13.60
CA SER A 126 -3.90 23.12 -14.95
C SER A 126 -4.28 21.72 -15.46
N THR A 127 -3.49 20.70 -15.14
CA THR A 127 -3.79 19.29 -15.50
C THR A 127 -5.02 18.75 -14.77
N VAL A 128 -5.23 19.11 -13.49
CA VAL A 128 -6.38 18.64 -12.70
C VAL A 128 -7.66 19.28 -13.23
N ARG A 129 -7.61 20.59 -13.55
CA ARG A 129 -8.71 21.30 -14.20
C ARG A 129 -9.09 20.70 -15.56
N ARG A 130 -8.12 20.48 -16.44
CA ARG A 130 -8.36 19.82 -17.74
C ARG A 130 -8.92 18.41 -17.57
N MET A 131 -8.46 17.65 -16.56
CA MET A 131 -9.02 16.34 -16.27
C MET A 131 -10.50 16.46 -15.87
N ARG A 132 -10.84 17.35 -14.93
CA ARG A 132 -12.22 17.62 -14.51
C ARG A 132 -13.11 18.01 -15.69
N GLU A 133 -12.69 18.95 -16.52
CA GLU A 133 -13.42 19.37 -17.74
C GLU A 133 -13.64 18.21 -18.71
N SER A 134 -12.63 17.35 -18.90
CA SER A 134 -12.72 16.18 -19.79
C SER A 134 -13.60 15.04 -19.26
N MET A 135 -13.99 15.08 -17.99
CA MET A 135 -14.89 14.08 -17.40
C MET A 135 -16.36 14.40 -17.68
N LEU A 136 -16.70 15.65 -17.99
CA LEU A 136 -18.10 16.12 -18.02
C LEU A 136 -18.80 15.70 -16.71
N ASP A 137 -19.99 15.10 -16.78
CA ASP A 137 -20.76 14.64 -15.62
C ASP A 137 -20.42 13.19 -15.19
N ARG A 138 -19.26 12.67 -15.61
CA ARG A 138 -18.87 11.28 -15.32
C ARG A 138 -18.10 11.16 -14.01
N SER A 139 -18.38 10.11 -13.26
CA SER A 139 -17.61 9.74 -12.07
C SER A 139 -16.24 9.20 -12.45
N LEU A 140 -15.23 9.49 -11.62
CA LEU A 140 -13.87 9.00 -11.77
C LEU A 140 -13.58 7.91 -10.73
N ILE A 141 -13.17 6.74 -11.19
CA ILE A 141 -12.48 5.72 -10.39
C ILE A 141 -10.99 5.87 -10.65
N ILE A 142 -10.15 5.81 -9.62
CA ILE A 142 -8.70 5.94 -9.76
C ILE A 142 -7.95 4.78 -9.12
N GLY A 143 -6.96 4.25 -9.84
CA GLY A 143 -5.97 3.29 -9.34
C GLY A 143 -4.58 3.81 -9.66
N VAL A 144 -3.67 3.80 -8.69
CA VAL A 144 -2.30 4.28 -8.86
C VAL A 144 -1.36 3.28 -8.21
N ASP A 145 -0.54 2.63 -9.04
CA ASP A 145 0.38 1.61 -8.55
C ASP A 145 1.61 1.55 -9.44
N ARG A 146 2.78 1.29 -8.86
CA ARG A 146 3.93 0.86 -9.67
C ARG A 146 3.53 -0.39 -10.44
N LEU A 147 4.00 -0.50 -11.69
CA LEU A 147 3.81 -1.71 -12.47
C LEU A 147 4.54 -2.86 -11.76
N ASP A 148 3.80 -3.74 -11.08
CA ASP A 148 4.33 -4.84 -10.27
C ASP A 148 3.24 -5.93 -10.08
N TYR A 149 3.63 -7.21 -10.04
CA TYR A 149 2.69 -8.34 -9.96
C TYR A 149 1.92 -8.35 -8.65
N SER A 150 2.47 -7.78 -7.58
CA SER A 150 1.76 -7.74 -6.29
C SER A 150 0.53 -6.83 -6.32
N LYS A 151 0.39 -5.97 -7.33
CA LYS A 151 -0.60 -4.88 -7.37
C LYS A 151 -1.95 -5.26 -7.98
N GLY A 152 -2.06 -6.45 -8.58
CA GLY A 152 -3.34 -6.95 -9.10
C GLY A 152 -3.98 -6.03 -10.15
N ILE A 153 -3.16 -5.33 -10.96
CA ILE A 153 -3.65 -4.33 -11.92
C ILE A 153 -4.57 -4.98 -12.97
N THR A 154 -4.24 -6.19 -13.42
CA THR A 154 -5.08 -6.95 -14.37
C THR A 154 -6.40 -7.35 -13.74
N ASN A 155 -6.38 -7.95 -12.54
CA ASN A 155 -7.60 -8.29 -11.78
C ASN A 155 -8.52 -7.10 -11.61
N ARG A 156 -7.95 -5.91 -11.35
CA ARG A 156 -8.69 -4.66 -11.19
C ARG A 156 -9.37 -4.21 -12.48
N MET A 157 -8.65 -4.27 -13.62
CA MET A 157 -9.20 -3.91 -14.92
C MET A 157 -10.28 -4.90 -15.37
N GLU A 158 -10.10 -6.20 -15.12
CA GLU A 158 -11.09 -7.25 -15.38
C GLU A 158 -12.34 -7.04 -14.53
N ALA A 159 -12.18 -6.70 -13.25
CA ALA A 159 -13.31 -6.38 -12.38
C ALA A 159 -14.06 -5.14 -12.84
N PHE A 160 -13.36 -4.12 -13.35
CA PHE A 160 -14.00 -2.93 -13.89
C PHE A 160 -14.79 -3.27 -15.17
N GLU A 161 -14.24 -4.09 -16.06
CA GLU A 161 -14.97 -4.60 -17.22
C GLU A 161 -16.22 -5.40 -16.79
N HIS A 162 -16.06 -6.30 -15.81
CA HIS A 162 -17.17 -7.07 -15.28
C HIS A 162 -18.26 -6.18 -14.68
N PHE A 163 -17.88 -5.16 -13.90
CA PHE A 163 -18.78 -4.13 -13.38
C PHE A 163 -19.59 -3.45 -14.50
N LEU A 164 -18.94 -3.03 -15.60
CA LEU A 164 -19.64 -2.44 -16.74
C LEU A 164 -20.62 -3.41 -17.43
N ASN A 165 -20.38 -4.72 -17.33
CA ASN A 165 -21.24 -5.75 -17.93
C ASN A 165 -22.45 -6.07 -17.06
N VAL A 166 -22.26 -6.20 -15.74
CA VAL A 166 -23.34 -6.53 -14.80
C VAL A 166 -24.19 -5.32 -14.41
N ASP A 167 -23.64 -4.11 -14.54
CA ASP A 167 -24.37 -2.85 -14.36
C ASP A 167 -24.23 -1.92 -15.57
N PRO A 168 -24.95 -2.21 -16.68
CA PRO A 168 -24.89 -1.39 -17.89
C PRO A 168 -25.33 0.06 -17.68
N GLY A 169 -26.06 0.37 -16.59
CA GLY A 169 -26.52 1.71 -16.26
C GLY A 169 -25.38 2.69 -15.96
N ASN A 170 -24.19 2.17 -15.65
CA ASN A 170 -22.97 2.93 -15.41
C ASN A 170 -22.09 3.15 -16.66
N ARG A 171 -22.38 2.47 -17.78
CA ARG A 171 -21.66 2.70 -19.05
C ARG A 171 -21.84 4.14 -19.51
N GLY A 172 -20.75 4.79 -19.95
CA GLY A 172 -20.75 6.20 -20.33
C GLY A 172 -20.82 7.18 -19.16
N LYS A 173 -21.03 6.73 -17.92
CA LYS A 173 -21.15 7.57 -16.71
C LYS A 173 -19.96 7.47 -15.76
N VAL A 174 -19.07 6.50 -15.98
CA VAL A 174 -17.90 6.26 -15.15
C VAL A 174 -16.66 6.07 -16.02
N THR A 175 -15.53 6.62 -15.60
CA THR A 175 -14.23 6.38 -16.23
C THR A 175 -13.26 5.88 -15.18
N PHE A 176 -12.49 4.85 -15.53
CA PHE A 176 -11.41 4.34 -14.70
C PHE A 176 -10.06 4.89 -15.18
N LEU A 177 -9.38 5.65 -14.32
CA LEU A 177 -8.01 6.10 -14.52
C LEU A 177 -7.04 5.17 -13.80
N GLN A 178 -6.21 4.46 -14.57
CA GLN A 178 -5.09 3.68 -14.03
C GLN A 178 -3.78 4.38 -14.36
N VAL A 179 -3.06 4.80 -13.32
CA VAL A 179 -1.70 5.34 -13.45
C VAL A 179 -0.70 4.28 -13.02
N THR A 180 0.27 3.99 -13.88
CA THR A 180 1.38 3.08 -13.56
C THR A 180 2.71 3.76 -13.86
N PRO A 181 3.39 4.37 -12.86
CA PRO A 181 4.79 4.75 -13.05
C PRO A 181 5.62 3.53 -13.42
N LYS A 182 6.53 3.70 -14.38
CA LYS A 182 7.46 2.64 -14.79
C LYS A 182 8.30 2.20 -13.59
N SER A 183 8.47 0.89 -13.47
CA SER A 183 9.29 0.25 -12.43
C SER A 183 10.07 -0.89 -13.07
N ARG A 184 11.36 -1.01 -12.74
CA ARG A 184 12.21 -2.18 -13.08
C ARG A 184 12.12 -2.62 -14.55
N SER A 185 12.23 -1.67 -15.48
CA SER A 185 12.03 -1.90 -16.93
C SER A 185 12.98 -2.91 -17.58
N GLU A 186 14.11 -3.22 -16.94
CA GLU A 186 15.09 -4.18 -17.44
C GLU A 186 14.71 -5.63 -17.14
N VAL A 187 13.79 -5.87 -16.21
CA VAL A 187 13.37 -7.21 -15.79
C VAL A 187 12.28 -7.73 -16.76
N PRO A 188 12.47 -8.88 -17.44
CA PRO A 188 11.54 -9.40 -18.46
C PRO A 188 10.09 -9.49 -17.99
N GLU A 189 9.87 -9.95 -16.76
CA GLU A 189 8.55 -10.12 -16.15
C GLU A 189 7.77 -8.80 -16.08
N TYR A 190 8.47 -7.67 -15.87
CA TYR A 190 7.84 -6.34 -15.85
C TYR A 190 7.47 -5.87 -17.27
N LYS A 191 8.23 -6.27 -18.31
CA LYS A 191 7.87 -5.98 -19.70
C LYS A 191 6.63 -6.74 -20.13
N ASP A 192 6.57 -8.03 -19.79
CA ASP A 192 5.41 -8.88 -20.09
C ASP A 192 4.15 -8.38 -19.38
N MET A 193 4.29 -7.94 -18.13
CA MET A 193 3.20 -7.29 -17.40
C MET A 193 2.73 -6.01 -18.07
N GLN A 194 3.67 -5.15 -18.51
CA GLN A 194 3.31 -3.91 -19.18
C GLN A 194 2.48 -4.19 -20.43
N ARG A 195 2.89 -5.21 -21.21
CA ARG A 195 2.16 -5.65 -22.41
C ARG A 195 0.77 -6.15 -22.03
N ALA A 196 0.66 -7.05 -21.05
CA ALA A 196 -0.62 -7.61 -20.61
C ALA A 196 -1.60 -6.52 -20.14
N VAL A 197 -1.13 -5.55 -19.35
CA VAL A 197 -1.97 -4.42 -18.87
C VAL A 197 -2.41 -3.53 -20.04
N ALA A 198 -1.53 -3.23 -20.99
CA ALA A 198 -1.87 -2.41 -22.16
C ALA A 198 -2.86 -3.10 -23.10
N GLU A 199 -2.66 -4.40 -23.37
CA GLU A 199 -3.56 -5.23 -24.17
C GLU A 199 -4.94 -5.32 -23.52
N LEU A 200 -5.00 -5.54 -22.20
CA LEU A 200 -6.23 -5.58 -21.45
C LEU A 200 -6.98 -4.24 -21.51
N ALA A 201 -6.32 -3.12 -21.24
CA ALA A 201 -6.92 -1.79 -21.35
C ALA A 201 -7.45 -1.53 -22.77
N GLY A 202 -6.69 -1.92 -23.80
CA GLY A 202 -7.10 -1.82 -25.20
C GLY A 202 -8.33 -2.66 -25.52
N ARG A 203 -8.38 -3.90 -25.04
CA ARG A 203 -9.50 -4.83 -25.20
C ARG A 203 -10.78 -4.29 -24.55
N VAL A 204 -10.71 -3.84 -23.29
CA VAL A 204 -11.86 -3.30 -22.56
C VAL A 204 -12.39 -2.03 -23.23
N ASN A 205 -11.49 -1.13 -23.64
CA ASN A 205 -11.86 0.06 -24.38
C ASN A 205 -12.49 -0.28 -25.74
N GLY A 206 -11.92 -1.21 -26.51
CA GLY A 206 -12.47 -1.61 -27.80
C GLY A 206 -13.88 -2.20 -27.71
N ALA A 207 -14.20 -2.87 -26.60
CA ALA A 207 -15.53 -3.45 -26.38
C ALA A 207 -16.59 -2.45 -25.88
N ASN A 208 -16.18 -1.39 -25.18
CA ASN A 208 -17.12 -0.52 -24.44
C ASN A 208 -17.08 0.97 -24.83
N ALA A 209 -16.03 1.44 -25.49
CA ALA A 209 -15.87 2.86 -25.80
C ALA A 209 -16.94 3.37 -26.79
N THR A 210 -17.28 4.64 -26.65
CA THR A 210 -18.07 5.41 -27.62
C THR A 210 -17.21 6.55 -28.15
N VAL A 211 -17.72 7.30 -29.13
CA VAL A 211 -17.01 8.45 -29.73
C VAL A 211 -16.57 9.48 -28.67
N ASP A 212 -17.35 9.62 -27.61
CA ASP A 212 -17.19 10.62 -26.55
C ASP A 212 -16.77 10.05 -25.19
N TRP A 213 -16.52 8.73 -25.09
CA TRP A 213 -16.18 8.06 -23.83
C TRP A 213 -15.11 6.98 -24.01
N THR A 214 -14.06 7.09 -23.20
CA THR A 214 -13.02 6.07 -23.04
C THR A 214 -13.14 5.45 -21.64
N PRO A 215 -13.58 4.17 -21.51
CA PRO A 215 -13.81 3.52 -20.23
C PRO A 215 -12.59 3.48 -19.31
N ILE A 216 -11.42 3.07 -19.84
CA ILE A 216 -10.15 3.00 -19.13
C ILE A 216 -9.16 4.01 -19.73
N ARG A 217 -8.78 5.00 -18.93
CA ARG A 217 -7.66 5.90 -19.22
C ARG A 217 -6.41 5.32 -18.56
N TYR A 218 -5.57 4.66 -19.36
CA TYR A 218 -4.32 4.05 -18.88
C TYR A 218 -3.11 4.97 -19.12
N ILE A 219 -2.38 5.30 -18.06
CA ILE A 219 -1.22 6.21 -18.08
C ILE A 219 0.02 5.49 -17.55
N ASN A 220 0.92 5.09 -18.46
CA ASN A 220 2.17 4.41 -18.10
C ASN A 220 3.36 5.38 -17.91
N ARG A 221 3.19 6.37 -17.03
CA ARG A 221 4.23 7.33 -16.65
C ARG A 221 3.99 7.85 -15.24
N SER A 222 5.06 8.31 -14.60
CA SER A 222 4.98 9.02 -13.34
C SER A 222 4.22 10.33 -13.50
N LEU A 223 3.39 10.65 -12.52
CA LEU A 223 2.74 11.94 -12.37
C LEU A 223 3.32 12.62 -11.13
N ASN A 224 3.37 13.95 -11.16
CA ASN A 224 3.81 14.73 -10.01
C ASN A 224 2.84 14.54 -8.84
N ARG A 225 3.36 14.63 -7.61
CA ARG A 225 2.61 14.39 -6.36
C ARG A 225 1.40 15.33 -6.22
N ASP A 226 1.54 16.59 -6.62
CA ASP A 226 0.46 17.60 -6.64
C ASP A 226 -0.67 17.24 -7.61
N VAL A 227 -0.33 16.75 -8.80
CA VAL A 227 -1.30 16.24 -9.77
C VAL A 227 -2.02 15.02 -9.22
N LEU A 228 -1.30 14.06 -8.63
CA LEU A 228 -1.89 12.87 -8.03
C LEU A 228 -2.85 13.21 -6.89
N ALA A 229 -2.46 14.11 -5.98
CA ALA A 229 -3.31 14.57 -4.89
C ALA A 229 -4.62 15.19 -5.41
N GLY A 230 -4.55 16.02 -6.46
CA GLY A 230 -5.74 16.58 -7.10
C GLY A 230 -6.60 15.53 -7.81
N LEU A 231 -5.98 14.53 -8.45
CA LEU A 231 -6.71 13.44 -9.08
C LEU A 231 -7.38 12.51 -8.06
N TYR A 232 -6.75 12.24 -6.92
CA TYR A 232 -7.38 11.51 -5.81
C TYR A 232 -8.60 12.27 -5.31
N ARG A 233 -8.47 13.57 -5.07
CA ARG A 233 -9.57 14.43 -4.63
C ARG A 233 -10.72 14.52 -5.63
N LEU A 234 -10.42 14.46 -6.93
CA LEU A 234 -11.43 14.44 -8.00
C LEU A 234 -12.15 13.08 -8.10
N ALA A 235 -11.50 12.00 -7.67
CA ALA A 235 -12.02 10.65 -7.84
C ALA A 235 -13.12 10.35 -6.81
N ALA A 236 -14.25 9.82 -7.31
CA ALA A 236 -15.33 9.33 -6.47
C ALA A 236 -14.97 8.00 -5.79
N VAL A 237 -14.07 7.22 -6.41
CA VAL A 237 -13.62 5.93 -5.88
C VAL A 237 -12.10 5.77 -6.03
N GLY A 238 -11.43 5.46 -4.94
CA GLY A 238 -10.04 5.00 -4.91
C GLY A 238 -10.04 3.48 -4.92
N LEU A 239 -9.48 2.88 -5.97
CA LEU A 239 -9.50 1.44 -6.18
C LEU A 239 -8.09 0.87 -5.95
N VAL A 240 -7.84 0.44 -4.72
CA VAL A 240 -6.53 -0.01 -4.24
C VAL A 240 -6.59 -1.50 -3.93
N THR A 241 -6.38 -2.33 -4.94
CA THR A 241 -6.67 -3.78 -4.87
C THR A 241 -5.43 -4.68 -5.06
N PRO A 242 -4.31 -4.47 -4.33
CA PRO A 242 -3.14 -5.33 -4.46
C PRO A 242 -3.44 -6.77 -4.02
N LEU A 243 -2.83 -7.74 -4.69
CA LEU A 243 -2.85 -9.16 -4.29
C LEU A 243 -2.12 -9.35 -2.96
N ARG A 244 -1.05 -8.59 -2.74
CA ARG A 244 -0.33 -8.51 -1.47
C ARG A 244 0.45 -7.21 -1.38
N ASP A 245 0.39 -6.53 -0.23
CA ASP A 245 1.11 -5.28 0.00
C ASP A 245 1.46 -5.11 1.47
N GLY A 246 2.67 -4.62 1.77
CA GLY A 246 3.13 -4.43 3.15
C GLY A 246 2.29 -3.40 3.89
N MET A 247 1.94 -2.30 3.21
CA MET A 247 1.05 -1.27 3.77
C MET A 247 0.11 -0.71 2.71
N ASN A 248 0.67 -0.18 1.61
CA ASN A 248 -0.01 0.63 0.59
C ASN A 248 -0.32 2.08 1.04
N LEU A 249 0.64 2.98 0.80
CA LEU A 249 0.49 4.41 1.11
C LEU A 249 -0.50 5.13 0.19
N VAL A 250 -0.74 4.61 -1.02
CA VAL A 250 -1.73 5.19 -1.96
C VAL A 250 -3.13 5.15 -1.36
N ALA A 251 -3.49 4.10 -0.62
CA ALA A 251 -4.76 4.06 0.12
C ALA A 251 -4.88 5.20 1.14
N LYS A 252 -3.81 5.45 1.91
CA LYS A 252 -3.76 6.52 2.92
C LYS A 252 -3.79 7.91 2.27
N GLU A 253 -3.01 8.10 1.20
CA GLU A 253 -2.98 9.34 0.41
C GLU A 253 -4.33 9.63 -0.24
N TYR A 254 -5.01 8.61 -0.78
CA TYR A 254 -6.35 8.77 -1.34
C TYR A 254 -7.32 9.32 -0.29
N VAL A 255 -7.37 8.72 0.90
CA VAL A 255 -8.21 9.19 2.01
C VAL A 255 -7.82 10.61 2.40
N ALA A 256 -6.52 10.89 2.63
CA ALA A 256 -6.06 12.22 3.03
C ALA A 256 -6.38 13.32 2.01
N ALA A 257 -6.55 12.97 0.72
CA ALA A 257 -6.96 13.93 -0.31
C ALA A 257 -8.48 14.26 -0.28
N GLN A 258 -9.32 13.42 0.32
CA GLN A 258 -10.78 13.52 0.31
C GLN A 258 -11.35 14.57 1.29
N ASN A 259 -11.01 15.86 1.18
CA ASN A 259 -11.74 16.87 1.98
C ASN A 259 -11.57 18.34 1.53
N PRO A 260 -12.53 18.92 0.80
CA PRO A 260 -12.94 20.31 1.03
C PRO A 260 -14.31 20.37 1.71
N PRO A 261 -14.62 21.47 2.42
CA PRO A 261 -15.97 21.78 2.87
C PRO A 261 -17.05 21.73 1.77
N GLU A 262 -16.65 21.88 0.51
CA GLU A 262 -17.52 22.04 -0.66
C GLU A 262 -17.76 20.75 -1.46
N ASN A 263 -16.95 19.68 -1.27
CA ASN A 263 -17.14 18.42 -2.01
C ASN A 263 -17.30 17.23 -1.07
N PRO A 264 -18.19 16.29 -1.43
CA PRO A 264 -18.37 15.08 -0.65
C PRO A 264 -17.17 14.13 -0.83
N PRO A 265 -16.67 13.48 0.23
CA PRO A 265 -15.52 12.57 0.13
C PRO A 265 -15.86 11.36 -0.77
N GLY A 266 -14.88 10.91 -1.55
CA GLY A 266 -14.97 9.65 -2.28
C GLY A 266 -14.87 8.43 -1.36
N VAL A 267 -15.02 7.25 -1.95
CA VAL A 267 -15.00 5.96 -1.24
C VAL A 267 -13.71 5.20 -1.56
N LEU A 268 -13.08 4.62 -0.55
CA LEU A 268 -11.92 3.74 -0.74
C LEU A 268 -12.41 2.29 -0.86
N VAL A 269 -12.10 1.63 -1.98
CA VAL A 269 -12.20 0.17 -2.16
C VAL A 269 -10.79 -0.40 -1.99
N LEU A 270 -10.61 -1.25 -0.98
CA LEU A 270 -9.27 -1.68 -0.52
C LEU A 270 -9.16 -3.20 -0.47
N SER A 271 -8.06 -3.75 -0.99
CA SER A 271 -7.75 -5.16 -0.81
C SER A 271 -7.56 -5.48 0.67
N ARG A 272 -8.19 -6.56 1.14
CA ARG A 272 -7.93 -7.15 2.47
C ARG A 272 -6.49 -7.65 2.66
N PHE A 273 -5.69 -7.68 1.60
CA PHE A 273 -4.29 -8.12 1.61
C PHE A 273 -3.29 -6.95 1.56
N ALA A 274 -3.75 -5.71 1.66
CA ALA A 274 -2.91 -4.55 1.94
C ALA A 274 -2.81 -4.34 3.46
N GLY A 275 -1.62 -4.02 3.98
CA GLY A 275 -1.46 -3.73 5.42
C GLY A 275 -2.36 -2.60 5.92
N ALA A 276 -2.64 -1.59 5.08
CA ALA A 276 -3.56 -0.50 5.39
C ALA A 276 -5.00 -0.98 5.70
N ALA A 277 -5.39 -2.19 5.29
CA ALA A 277 -6.70 -2.74 5.62
C ALA A 277 -6.89 -3.02 7.12
N GLN A 278 -5.81 -3.10 7.90
CA GLN A 278 -5.89 -3.21 9.36
C GLN A 278 -6.13 -1.86 10.05
N GLU A 279 -6.06 -0.76 9.31
CA GLU A 279 -6.04 0.61 9.83
C GLU A 279 -7.18 1.46 9.26
N LEU A 280 -7.55 1.24 7.99
CA LEU A 280 -8.57 1.99 7.27
C LEU A 280 -9.92 1.27 7.32
N ASP A 281 -10.53 1.26 8.50
CA ASP A 281 -11.78 0.54 8.80
C ASP A 281 -13.01 1.02 8.00
N GLY A 282 -13.01 2.27 7.56
CA GLY A 282 -14.04 2.84 6.70
C GLY A 282 -14.03 2.33 5.26
N ALA A 283 -12.98 1.64 4.81
CA ALA A 283 -12.86 1.16 3.44
C ALA A 283 -13.84 0.02 3.10
N LEU A 284 -14.22 -0.09 1.83
CA LEU A 284 -14.89 -1.29 1.31
C LEU A 284 -13.84 -2.37 1.04
N LEU A 285 -13.67 -3.29 1.99
CA LEU A 285 -12.70 -4.37 1.86
C LEU A 285 -13.14 -5.40 0.81
N VAL A 286 -12.21 -5.75 -0.09
CA VAL A 286 -12.44 -6.73 -1.16
C VAL A 286 -11.35 -7.80 -1.17
N ASN A 287 -11.69 -8.97 -1.69
CA ASN A 287 -10.72 -9.97 -2.11
C ASN A 287 -10.40 -9.72 -3.61
N PRO A 288 -9.17 -9.36 -4.00
CA PRO A 288 -8.84 -9.11 -5.41
C PRO A 288 -8.86 -10.35 -6.30
N TYR A 289 -9.02 -11.55 -5.73
CA TYR A 289 -9.28 -12.78 -6.48
C TYR A 289 -10.77 -13.00 -6.76
N ASP A 290 -11.65 -12.20 -6.15
CA ASP A 290 -13.10 -12.24 -6.33
C ASP A 290 -13.55 -11.07 -7.19
N MET A 291 -13.66 -11.33 -8.49
CA MET A 291 -14.01 -10.33 -9.49
C MET A 291 -15.43 -9.78 -9.29
N GLU A 292 -16.37 -10.64 -8.89
CA GLU A 292 -17.78 -10.26 -8.66
C GLU A 292 -17.90 -9.35 -7.45
N ALA A 293 -17.22 -9.69 -6.34
CA ALA A 293 -17.19 -8.84 -5.15
C ALA A 293 -16.53 -7.49 -5.41
N MET A 294 -15.45 -7.44 -6.22
CA MET A 294 -14.84 -6.17 -6.63
C MET A 294 -15.81 -5.32 -7.46
N ALA A 295 -16.52 -5.91 -8.42
CA ALA A 295 -17.50 -5.21 -9.24
C ALA A 295 -18.66 -4.66 -8.39
N TYR A 296 -19.17 -5.46 -7.46
CA TYR A 296 -20.19 -5.01 -6.50
C TYR A 296 -19.69 -3.88 -5.61
N ALA A 297 -18.45 -3.95 -5.12
CA ALA A 297 -17.86 -2.89 -4.31
C ALA A 297 -17.72 -1.57 -5.08
N MET A 298 -17.37 -1.62 -6.38
CA MET A 298 -17.35 -0.43 -7.25
C MET A 298 -18.75 0.17 -7.43
N ALA A 299 -19.76 -0.66 -7.72
CA ALA A 299 -21.14 -0.21 -7.85
C ALA A 299 -21.66 0.43 -6.55
N ARG A 300 -21.42 -0.24 -5.41
CA ARG A 300 -21.77 0.28 -4.08
C ARG A 300 -21.06 1.60 -3.79
N ALA A 301 -19.76 1.70 -4.07
CA ALA A 301 -18.97 2.90 -3.84
C ALA A 301 -19.54 4.12 -4.60
N LEU A 302 -19.93 3.92 -5.86
CA LEU A 302 -20.51 4.97 -6.70
C LEU A 302 -21.92 5.38 -6.26
N ALA A 303 -22.72 4.43 -5.76
CA ALA A 303 -24.09 4.68 -5.29
C ALA A 303 -24.17 5.07 -3.80
N MET A 304 -23.04 5.16 -3.10
CA MET A 304 -23.02 5.33 -1.64
C MET A 304 -23.60 6.69 -1.21
N PRO A 305 -24.60 6.71 -0.32
CA PRO A 305 -25.17 7.94 0.21
C PRO A 305 -24.11 8.85 0.86
N LEU A 306 -24.31 10.16 0.77
CA LEU A 306 -23.36 11.15 1.27
C LEU A 306 -22.97 10.93 2.74
N GLU A 307 -23.95 10.66 3.60
CA GLU A 307 -23.71 10.51 5.03
C GLU A 307 -22.86 9.27 5.34
N GLU A 308 -23.08 8.14 4.65
CA GLU A 308 -22.22 6.95 4.79
C GLU A 308 -20.79 7.25 4.30
N ARG A 309 -20.63 8.03 3.21
CA ARG A 309 -19.30 8.42 2.72
C ARG A 309 -18.53 9.27 3.72
N LYS A 310 -19.22 10.23 4.37
CA LYS A 310 -18.62 11.09 5.40
C LYS A 310 -18.21 10.29 6.63
N GLU A 311 -19.09 9.44 7.15
CA GLU A 311 -18.82 8.59 8.31
C GLU A 311 -17.56 7.72 8.09
N ARG A 312 -17.47 7.05 6.94
CA ARG A 312 -16.31 6.24 6.56
C ARG A 312 -15.03 7.06 6.45
N PHE A 313 -15.12 8.22 5.81
CA PHE A 313 -14.00 9.13 5.66
C PHE A 313 -13.50 9.65 7.01
N GLU A 314 -14.40 10.11 7.88
CA GLU A 314 -14.07 10.67 9.19
C GLU A 314 -13.37 9.64 10.09
N SER A 315 -13.83 8.38 10.09
CA SER A 315 -13.16 7.29 10.80
C SER A 315 -11.72 7.10 10.33
N MET A 316 -11.52 6.92 9.02
CA MET A 316 -10.18 6.69 8.45
C MET A 316 -9.27 7.91 8.62
N MET A 317 -9.79 9.13 8.41
CA MET A 317 -9.01 10.36 8.56
C MET A 317 -8.63 10.61 10.03
N GLY A 318 -9.50 10.27 10.98
CA GLY A 318 -9.20 10.30 12.41
C GLY A 318 -8.01 9.41 12.77
N PHE A 319 -7.94 8.20 12.21
CA PHE A 319 -6.79 7.32 12.36
C PHE A 319 -5.52 7.94 11.74
N LEU A 320 -5.59 8.40 10.48
CA LEU A 320 -4.45 8.96 9.76
C LEU A 320 -3.86 10.23 10.40
N ASN A 321 -4.69 11.03 11.07
CA ASN A 321 -4.24 12.23 11.79
C ASN A 321 -3.47 11.92 13.07
N THR A 322 -3.69 10.74 13.66
CA THR A 322 -3.01 10.32 14.90
C THR A 322 -1.89 9.32 14.63
N HIS A 323 -1.80 8.72 13.45
CA HIS A 323 -0.80 7.72 13.05
C HIS A 323 -0.08 8.14 11.75
N ASP A 324 0.54 9.32 11.81
CA ASP A 324 1.33 9.87 10.71
C ASP A 324 2.74 9.25 10.65
N VAL A 325 3.53 9.64 9.65
CA VAL A 325 4.90 9.13 9.48
C VAL A 325 5.84 9.52 10.63
N ASN A 326 5.60 10.67 11.29
CA ASN A 326 6.43 11.12 12.40
C ASN A 326 6.22 10.22 13.62
N ARG A 327 4.96 9.90 13.93
CA ARG A 327 4.65 8.95 15.00
C ARG A 327 5.27 7.57 14.75
N TRP A 328 5.20 7.06 13.52
CA TRP A 328 5.88 5.80 13.15
C TRP A 328 7.39 5.86 13.44
N CYS A 329 8.04 6.97 13.07
CA CYS A 329 9.46 7.21 13.34
C CYS A 329 9.75 7.24 14.84
N ASP A 330 8.99 8.04 15.59
CA ASP A 330 9.15 8.23 17.03
C ASP A 330 8.93 6.92 17.80
N ASP A 331 7.88 6.16 17.47
CA ASP A 331 7.57 4.88 18.11
C ASP A 331 8.70 3.86 17.89
N PHE A 332 9.23 3.76 16.67
CA PHE A 332 10.34 2.86 16.36
C PHE A 332 11.64 3.28 17.05
N LEU A 333 12.02 4.55 16.95
CA LEU A 333 13.26 5.07 17.54
C LEU A 333 13.22 5.01 19.06
N LYS A 334 12.08 5.34 19.67
CA LYS A 334 11.87 5.17 21.11
C LYS A 334 12.05 3.72 21.52
N ARG A 335 11.51 2.77 20.75
CA ARG A 335 11.72 1.35 21.03
C ARG A 335 13.20 0.97 20.94
N LEU A 336 13.86 1.35 19.85
CA LEU A 336 15.26 1.03 19.60
C LEU A 336 16.19 1.56 20.70
N ALA A 337 15.91 2.76 21.21
CA ALA A 337 16.65 3.40 22.29
C ALA A 337 16.36 2.81 23.68
N SER A 338 15.19 2.17 23.89
CA SER A 338 14.69 1.77 25.22
C SER A 338 15.11 0.38 25.71
N GLY A 339 15.85 -0.40 24.92
CA GLY A 339 16.12 -1.80 25.25
C GLY A 339 17.56 -2.12 25.60
#